data_AF-A0A8J4DPR7-F1
#
_entry.id   AF-A0A8J4DPR7-F1
#
_cell.length_a   1.000
_cell.length_b   1.000
_cell.length_c   1.000
_cell.angle_alpha   90.00
_cell.angle_beta   90.00
_cell.angle_gamma   90.00
#
_symmetry.space_group_name_H-M   'P 1'
#
loop_
_entity.id
_entity.type
_entity.pdbx_description
1 polymer ?
#
loop_
_entity_poly.entity_id
_entity_poly.type
_entity_poly.pdbx_seq_one_letter_code
_entity_poly.pdbx_strand_id
1 'polypeptide(L)'
;MAVRIRLLRMGKIRNPQYRIVVADSRTKRDGRAIEEIGLYHPKEEPSRIEVNSDRVQHWLSVGAQPSEPVVAILSKTGDWQKFKGLPAPTEPLKVKAAAVDRTAVYEAEAKAAAGVEDTKKAEPKKAEPKKTAKAEEPAGAGADAAS
;
A
#
# COMPACT_ATOMS: atom_id res chain seq x y z
N MET A 1 -7.81 17.30 -29.71
CA MET A 1 -7.02 17.61 -28.51
C MET A 1 -7.98 17.55 -27.34
N ALA A 2 -8.07 16.40 -26.68
CA ALA A 2 -9.02 16.19 -25.59
C ALA A 2 -8.31 15.49 -24.44
N VAL A 3 -8.40 16.07 -23.24
CA VAL A 3 -7.90 15.45 -22.02
C VAL A 3 -8.94 14.43 -21.55
N ARG A 4 -8.50 13.21 -21.27
CA ARG A 4 -9.36 12.14 -20.78
C ARG A 4 -8.88 11.62 -19.44
N ILE A 5 -9.84 11.26 -18.59
CA ILE A 5 -9.57 10.50 -17.36
C ILE A 5 -9.74 9.03 -17.68
N ARG A 6 -8.66 8.26 -17.58
CA ARG A 6 -8.59 6.87 -18.04
C ARG A 6 -7.84 5.98 -17.06
N LEU A 7 -8.07 4.67 -17.18
CA LEU A 7 -7.34 3.67 -16.41
C LEU A 7 -6.05 3.29 -17.12
N LEU A 8 -4.92 3.51 -16.47
CA LEU A 8 -3.62 3.01 -16.89
C LEU A 8 -3.42 1.62 -16.29
N ARG A 9 -3.10 0.62 -17.12
CA ARG A 9 -2.98 -0.77 -16.67
C ARG A 9 -1.57 -1.02 -16.16
N MET A 10 -1.50 -1.42 -14.90
CA MET A 10 -0.30 -1.86 -14.20
C MET A 10 -0.48 -3.32 -13.73
N GLY A 11 0.59 -3.85 -13.14
CA GLY A 11 0.58 -5.17 -12.52
C GLY A 11 0.91 -6.32 -13.47
N LYS A 12 0.80 -7.54 -12.93
CA LYS A 12 1.20 -8.78 -13.59
C LYS A 12 0.04 -9.47 -14.29
N ILE A 13 0.35 -10.49 -15.07
CA ILE A 13 -0.67 -11.38 -15.64
C ILE A 13 -1.59 -11.93 -14.53
N ARG A 14 -2.90 -11.95 -14.78
CA ARG A 14 -3.95 -12.36 -13.82
C ARG A 14 -4.05 -11.53 -12.53
N ASN A 15 -3.29 -10.44 -12.38
CA ASN A 15 -3.45 -9.48 -11.29
C ASN A 15 -3.34 -8.03 -11.80
N PRO A 16 -4.37 -7.53 -12.51
CA PRO A 16 -4.37 -6.17 -13.00
C PRO A 16 -4.57 -5.17 -11.86
N GLN A 17 -3.74 -4.14 -11.83
CA GLN A 17 -3.87 -2.97 -10.99
C GLN A 17 -4.02 -1.77 -11.90
N TYR A 18 -4.87 -0.81 -11.55
CA TYR A 18 -5.10 0.36 -12.39
C TYR A 18 -4.75 1.63 -11.64
N ARG A 19 -4.12 2.57 -12.35
CA ARG A 19 -4.02 3.96 -11.91
C ARG A 19 -5.07 4.78 -12.63
N ILE A 20 -5.76 5.64 -11.92
CA ILE A 20 -6.69 6.62 -12.49
C ILE A 20 -5.84 7.81 -12.89
N VAL A 21 -5.67 8.02 -14.18
CA VAL A 21 -4.75 9.03 -14.72
C VAL A 21 -5.48 10.01 -15.64
N VAL A 22 -4.97 11.23 -15.65
CA VAL A 22 -5.37 12.27 -16.60
C VAL A 22 -4.33 12.32 -17.71
N ALA A 23 -4.76 12.16 -18.96
CA ALA A 23 -3.85 12.16 -20.10
C ALA A 23 -4.53 12.65 -21.39
N ASP A 24 -3.75 13.13 -22.37
CA ASP A 24 -4.29 13.44 -23.70
C ASP A 24 -4.79 12.15 -24.38
N SER A 25 -5.97 12.23 -24.99
CA SER A 25 -6.63 11.15 -25.74
C SER A 25 -5.77 10.41 -26.76
N ARG A 26 -4.75 11.07 -27.33
CA ARG A 26 -3.86 10.52 -28.38
C ARG A 26 -2.71 9.69 -27.81
N THR A 27 -2.50 9.74 -26.50
CA THR A 27 -1.42 8.97 -25.85
C THR A 27 -1.78 7.50 -25.74
N LYS A 28 -0.76 6.63 -25.84
CA LYS A 28 -0.92 5.17 -25.64
C LYS A 28 -1.50 4.87 -24.26
N ARG A 29 -2.17 3.71 -24.11
CA ARG A 29 -2.81 3.29 -22.84
C ARG A 29 -1.85 3.40 -21.64
N ASP A 30 -0.63 2.90 -21.80
CA ASP A 30 0.37 2.89 -20.73
C ASP A 30 1.46 3.97 -20.94
N GLY A 31 1.10 5.04 -21.67
CA GLY A 31 2.00 6.15 -21.98
C GLY A 31 2.07 7.20 -20.87
N ARG A 32 2.70 8.34 -21.20
CA ARG A 32 2.87 9.49 -20.29
C ARG A 32 1.50 10.04 -19.85
N ALA A 33 1.29 10.09 -18.54
CA ALA A 33 0.20 10.81 -17.90
C ALA A 33 0.60 12.27 -17.61
N ILE A 34 -0.40 13.14 -17.52
CA ILE A 34 -0.25 14.51 -17.00
C ILE A 34 -0.21 14.45 -15.46
N GLU A 35 -1.17 13.73 -14.88
CA GLU A 35 -1.33 13.58 -13.43
C GLU A 35 -1.95 12.24 -13.07
N GLU A 36 -1.56 11.68 -11.93
CA GLU A 36 -2.18 10.51 -11.31
C GLU A 36 -3.10 10.97 -10.17
N ILE A 37 -4.39 10.70 -10.29
CA ILE A 37 -5.42 11.20 -9.37
C ILE A 37 -6.03 10.11 -8.48
N GLY A 38 -5.62 8.85 -8.67
CA GLY A 38 -6.10 7.74 -7.85
C GLY A 38 -5.62 6.38 -8.32
N LEU A 39 -6.11 5.34 -7.63
CA LEU A 39 -5.82 3.94 -7.88
C LEU A 39 -7.08 3.08 -7.75
N TYR A 40 -7.10 1.99 -8.51
CA TYR A 40 -8.19 1.04 -8.55
C TYR A 40 -7.67 -0.39 -8.67
N HIS A 41 -7.94 -1.22 -7.67
CA HIS A 41 -7.59 -2.63 -7.64
C HIS A 41 -8.85 -3.51 -7.60
N PRO A 42 -9.31 -4.05 -8.75
CA PRO A 42 -10.54 -4.84 -8.81
C PRO A 42 -10.42 -6.24 -8.19
N LYS A 43 -9.21 -6.77 -8.02
CA LYS A 43 -9.00 -8.13 -7.47
C LYS A 43 -8.89 -8.17 -5.95
N GLU A 44 -8.89 -7.03 -5.28
CA GLU A 44 -8.99 -6.97 -3.83
C GLU A 44 -10.45 -7.16 -3.42
N GLU A 45 -10.67 -7.85 -2.29
CA GLU A 45 -11.99 -8.00 -1.68
C GLU A 45 -11.97 -7.27 -0.32
N PRO A 46 -12.70 -6.15 -0.17
CA PRO A 46 -13.41 -5.38 -1.20
C PRO A 46 -12.47 -4.64 -2.18
N SER A 47 -12.99 -4.26 -3.35
CA SER A 47 -12.20 -3.56 -4.37
C SER A 47 -11.64 -2.25 -3.84
N ARG A 48 -10.32 -2.11 -3.83
CA ARG A 48 -9.65 -0.91 -3.35
C ARG A 48 -9.78 0.22 -4.38
N ILE A 49 -10.39 1.31 -3.95
CA ILE A 49 -10.59 2.54 -4.71
C ILE A 49 -10.04 3.67 -3.84
N GLU A 50 -9.02 4.38 -4.31
CA GLU A 50 -8.57 5.62 -3.69
C GLU A 50 -8.52 6.69 -4.75
N VAL A 51 -9.16 7.83 -4.48
CA VAL A 51 -9.32 8.92 -5.42
C VAL A 51 -9.08 10.23 -4.67
N ASN A 52 -8.30 11.12 -5.27
CA ASN A 52 -8.15 12.48 -4.78
C ASN A 52 -9.33 13.32 -5.30
N SER A 53 -10.35 13.48 -4.47
CA SER A 53 -11.58 14.21 -4.82
C SER A 53 -11.32 15.63 -5.33
N ASP A 54 -10.42 16.39 -4.72
CA ASP A 54 -10.16 17.78 -5.11
C ASP A 54 -9.59 17.88 -6.53
N ARG A 55 -8.66 16.98 -6.86
CA ARG A 55 -8.06 16.93 -8.20
C ARG A 55 -9.06 16.44 -9.24
N VAL A 56 -9.92 15.48 -8.89
CA VAL A 56 -11.00 15.04 -9.80
C VAL A 56 -11.94 16.20 -10.12
N GLN A 57 -12.40 16.95 -9.11
CA GLN A 57 -13.30 18.08 -9.35
C GLN A 57 -12.66 19.15 -10.24
N HIS A 58 -11.38 19.45 -10.02
CA HIS A 58 -10.63 20.36 -10.88
C HIS A 58 -10.56 19.88 -12.34
N TRP A 59 -10.22 18.60 -12.56
CA TRP A 59 -10.09 18.08 -13.92
C TRP A 59 -11.44 17.98 -14.64
N LEU A 60 -12.51 17.65 -13.91
CA LEU A 60 -13.87 17.67 -14.46
C LEU A 60 -14.31 19.11 -14.81
N SER A 61 -13.94 20.12 -14.02
CA SER A 61 -14.31 21.51 -14.29
C SER A 61 -13.59 22.11 -15.50
N VAL A 62 -12.34 21.72 -15.76
CA VAL A 62 -11.61 22.10 -17.00
C VAL A 62 -12.04 21.30 -18.24
N GLY A 63 -13.05 20.43 -18.09
CA GLY A 63 -13.67 19.69 -19.20
C GLY A 63 -13.04 18.35 -19.54
N ALA A 64 -12.21 17.77 -18.65
CA ALA A 64 -11.67 16.44 -18.88
C ALA A 64 -12.81 15.40 -18.97
N GLN A 65 -12.74 14.54 -19.99
CA GLN A 65 -13.79 13.54 -20.23
C GLN A 65 -13.41 12.20 -19.61
N PRO A 66 -14.12 11.71 -18.58
CA PRO A 66 -13.87 10.39 -18.02
C PRO A 66 -14.32 9.26 -18.96
N SER A 67 -13.58 8.16 -18.97
CA SER A 67 -14.00 6.92 -19.62
C SER A 67 -15.09 6.19 -18.81
N GLU A 68 -15.90 5.35 -19.45
CA GLU A 68 -17.00 4.60 -18.83
C GLU A 68 -16.64 3.88 -17.51
N PRO A 69 -15.54 3.08 -17.42
CA PRO A 69 -15.18 2.44 -16.14
C PRO A 69 -14.77 3.45 -15.07
N VAL A 70 -14.21 4.60 -15.46
CA VAL A 70 -13.87 5.67 -14.52
C VAL A 70 -15.13 6.35 -14.02
N VAL A 71 -16.14 6.59 -14.87
CA VAL A 71 -17.44 7.11 -14.43
C VAL A 71 -18.07 6.20 -13.39
N ALA A 72 -18.03 4.88 -13.59
CA ALA A 72 -18.52 3.92 -12.60
C ALA A 72 -17.75 4.00 -11.26
N ILE A 73 -16.43 4.18 -11.30
CA ILE A 73 -15.62 4.36 -10.09
C ILE A 73 -15.97 5.69 -9.38
N LEU A 74 -15.99 6.80 -10.11
CA LEU A 74 -16.32 8.12 -9.56
C LEU A 74 -17.76 8.19 -9.03
N SER A 75 -18.67 7.40 -9.61
CA SER A 75 -20.04 7.26 -9.12
C SER A 75 -20.11 6.48 -7.81
N LYS A 76 -19.19 5.54 -7.56
CA LYS A 76 -19.11 4.85 -6.26
C LYS A 76 -18.48 5.73 -5.19
N THR A 77 -17.50 6.55 -5.55
CA THR A 77 -16.86 7.50 -4.63
C THR A 77 -17.75 8.71 -4.31
N GLY A 78 -18.67 9.08 -5.21
CA GLY A 78 -19.54 10.25 -5.05
C GLY A 78 -19.03 11.51 -5.76
N ASP A 79 -17.81 11.47 -6.32
CA ASP A 79 -17.21 12.61 -7.03
C ASP A 79 -17.99 12.97 -8.30
N TRP A 80 -18.55 11.97 -8.98
CA TRP A 80 -19.36 12.22 -10.17
C TRP A 80 -20.69 12.89 -9.83
N GLN A 81 -21.34 12.44 -8.77
CA GLN A 81 -22.58 13.01 -8.26
C GLN A 81 -22.37 14.44 -7.80
N LYS A 82 -21.28 14.69 -7.06
CA LYS A 82 -20.87 16.04 -6.63
C LYS A 82 -20.67 16.97 -7.83
N PHE A 83 -20.03 16.51 -8.89
CA PHE A 83 -19.82 17.32 -10.10
C PHE A 83 -21.12 17.60 -10.87
N LYS A 84 -22.06 16.64 -10.91
CA LYS A 84 -23.33 16.78 -11.62
C LYS A 84 -24.47 17.38 -10.79
N GLY A 85 -24.24 17.64 -9.50
CA GLY A 85 -25.29 18.09 -8.58
C GLY A 85 -26.36 17.03 -8.30
N LEU A 86 -26.02 15.76 -8.47
CA LEU A 86 -26.90 14.62 -8.20
C LEU A 86 -26.79 14.22 -6.71
N PRO A 87 -27.82 13.55 -6.13
CA PRO A 87 -27.75 13.06 -4.77
C PRO A 87 -26.57 12.11 -4.58
N ALA A 88 -25.95 12.14 -3.40
CA ALA A 88 -24.80 11.30 -3.06
C ALA A 88 -25.13 9.80 -3.18
N PRO A 89 -24.14 8.94 -3.47
CA PRO A 89 -24.35 7.50 -3.55
C PRO A 89 -24.95 6.97 -2.24
N THR A 90 -26.00 6.18 -2.35
CA THR A 90 -26.73 5.59 -1.22
C THR A 90 -25.94 4.51 -0.49
N GLU A 91 -24.88 3.96 -1.10
CA GLU A 91 -24.06 2.89 -0.51
C GLU A 91 -22.62 3.37 -0.27
N PRO A 92 -22.11 3.32 0.97
CA PRO A 92 -20.72 3.64 1.26
C PRO A 92 -19.78 2.58 0.65
N LEU A 93 -18.58 3.01 0.25
CA LEU A 93 -17.53 2.10 -0.22
C LEU A 93 -17.27 1.02 0.84
N LYS A 94 -17.28 -0.24 0.42
CA LYS A 94 -16.87 -1.37 1.28
C LYS A 94 -15.38 -1.22 1.56
N VAL A 95 -15.02 -1.02 2.82
CA VAL A 95 -13.63 -0.94 3.25
C VAL A 95 -13.18 -2.30 3.75
N LYS A 96 -11.98 -2.73 3.35
CA LYS A 96 -11.40 -3.97 3.88
C LYS A 96 -11.20 -3.80 5.38
N ALA A 97 -11.77 -4.69 6.19
CA ALA A 97 -11.46 -4.73 7.61
C ALA A 97 -9.94 -4.86 7.76
N ALA A 98 -9.33 -3.97 8.53
CA ALA A 98 -7.89 -3.99 8.78
C ALA A 98 -7.49 -5.40 9.22
N ALA A 99 -6.56 -6.01 8.49
CA ALA A 99 -6.06 -7.33 8.87
C ALA A 99 -5.44 -7.18 10.27
N VAL A 100 -5.97 -7.94 11.23
CA VAL A 100 -5.41 -8.03 12.58
C VAL A 100 -3.93 -8.37 12.43
N ASP A 101 -3.05 -7.55 13.01
CA ASP A 101 -1.61 -7.76 12.96
C ASP A 101 -1.29 -9.15 13.51
N ARG A 102 -0.94 -10.06 12.61
CA ARG A 102 -0.62 -11.46 12.94
C ARG A 102 0.51 -11.56 13.95
N THR A 103 1.41 -10.58 13.95
CA THR A 103 2.47 -10.39 14.95
C THR A 103 1.93 -10.04 16.33
N ALA A 104 0.95 -9.14 16.43
CA ALA A 104 0.31 -8.80 17.71
C ALA A 104 -0.47 -9.99 18.30
N VAL A 105 -1.09 -10.80 17.45
CA VAL A 105 -1.77 -12.04 17.87
C VAL A 105 -0.75 -13.07 18.38
N TYR A 106 0.35 -13.27 17.65
CA TYR A 106 1.41 -14.21 18.05
C TYR A 106 2.14 -13.78 19.34
N GLU A 107 2.41 -12.49 19.51
CA GLU A 107 3.04 -11.95 20.72
C GLU A 107 2.13 -12.02 21.95
N ALA A 108 0.81 -11.81 21.78
CA ALA A 108 -0.16 -11.96 22.85
C ALA A 108 -0.30 -13.43 23.28
N GLU A 109 -0.30 -14.37 22.33
CA GLU A 109 -0.38 -15.80 22.59
C GLU A 109 0.91 -16.35 23.22
N ALA A 110 2.08 -15.84 22.81
CA ALA A 110 3.37 -16.15 23.44
C ALA A 110 3.48 -15.59 24.87
N LYS A 111 2.92 -14.40 25.15
CA LYS A 111 2.86 -13.84 26.51
C LYS A 111 1.85 -14.56 27.41
N ALA A 112 0.75 -15.05 26.86
CA ALA A 112 -0.21 -15.88 27.58
C ALA A 112 0.33 -17.30 27.88
N ALA A 113 1.09 -17.88 26.95
CA ALA A 113 1.79 -19.16 27.14
C ALA A 113 2.97 -19.05 28.13
N ALA A 114 3.55 -17.86 28.30
CA ALA A 114 4.58 -17.58 29.29
C ALA A 114 4.04 -17.32 30.71
N GLY A 115 2.79 -17.73 30.99
CA GLY A 115 2.07 -17.65 32.26
C GLY A 115 2.89 -17.26 33.49
N VAL A 116 2.69 -16.02 33.93
CA VAL A 116 3.15 -15.56 35.25
C VAL A 116 1.92 -15.52 36.16
N GLU A 117 1.75 -16.57 36.96
CA GLU A 117 1.24 -16.57 38.34
C GLU A 117 1.85 -17.80 39.06
N ASP A 118 2.73 -17.47 40.01
CA ASP A 118 3.43 -18.18 41.08
C ASP A 118 3.32 -19.70 41.32
N THR A 119 4.48 -20.38 41.38
CA THR A 119 5.06 -20.92 42.65
C THR A 119 6.46 -21.53 42.50
N LYS A 120 7.45 -20.84 43.10
CA LYS A 120 8.54 -21.34 43.97
C LYS A 120 9.45 -22.52 43.51
N LYS A 121 10.72 -22.14 43.28
CA LYS A 121 11.99 -22.76 43.72
C LYS A 121 12.74 -23.69 42.75
N ALA A 122 13.70 -23.10 42.04
CA ALA A 122 15.08 -23.59 42.04
C ALA A 122 16.03 -22.39 41.85
N GLU A 123 16.85 -22.11 42.87
CA GLU A 123 17.94 -21.12 42.84
C GLU A 123 18.99 -21.49 41.79
N PRO A 124 19.47 -20.55 40.96
CA PRO A 124 20.85 -20.50 40.55
C PRO A 124 21.57 -19.45 41.41
N LYS A 125 22.67 -19.88 42.04
CA LYS A 125 23.58 -19.01 42.78
C LYS A 125 24.05 -17.84 41.91
N LYS A 126 23.76 -16.65 42.43
CA LYS A 126 24.44 -15.35 42.25
C LYS A 126 25.94 -15.49 41.96
N ALA A 127 26.40 -14.92 40.85
CA ALA A 127 27.31 -13.75 40.83
C ALA A 127 27.79 -13.45 39.40
N GLU A 128 27.50 -12.22 38.98
CA GLU A 128 27.75 -11.61 37.68
C GLU A 128 29.09 -10.77 37.76
N PRO A 129 29.46 -9.90 36.81
CA PRO A 129 30.55 -10.09 35.85
C PRO A 129 31.67 -9.00 35.93
N LYS A 130 32.79 -9.19 35.22
CA LYS A 130 33.70 -8.12 34.74
C LYS A 130 34.36 -8.62 33.43
N LYS A 131 34.05 -8.12 32.22
CA LYS A 131 34.45 -6.82 31.60
C LYS A 131 35.95 -6.58 31.82
N THR A 132 36.82 -6.60 30.82
CA THR A 132 37.00 -5.61 29.72
C THR A 132 38.05 -6.16 28.74
N ALA A 133 37.76 -6.28 27.44
CA ALA A 133 37.91 -5.27 26.39
C ALA A 133 39.29 -5.21 25.70
N LYS A 134 39.25 -5.41 24.37
CA LYS A 134 39.80 -4.51 23.31
C LYS A 134 40.93 -5.08 22.42
N ALA A 135 40.75 -4.79 21.12
CA ALA A 135 41.73 -4.70 20.01
C ALA A 135 42.24 -6.02 19.44
N GLU A 136 42.51 -6.21 18.14
CA GLU A 136 42.32 -5.48 16.87
C GLU A 136 42.91 -6.48 15.82
N GLU A 137 42.36 -6.53 14.60
CA GLU A 137 43.05 -7.12 13.41
C GLU A 137 44.44 -6.44 13.22
N PRO A 138 45.43 -6.94 12.43
CA PRO A 138 45.34 -7.89 11.32
C PRO A 138 46.60 -8.82 11.15
N ALA A 139 46.76 -9.37 9.94
CA ALA A 139 47.89 -10.11 9.35
C ALA A 139 47.87 -11.63 9.55
N GLY A 140 47.92 -12.48 8.53
CA GLY A 140 48.42 -12.29 7.16
C GLY A 140 49.71 -13.08 6.96
N ALA A 141 49.60 -14.31 6.45
CA ALA A 141 50.62 -15.12 5.77
C ALA A 141 49.98 -16.51 5.51
N GLY A 142 50.03 -17.15 4.36
CA GLY A 142 50.84 -16.96 3.16
C GLY A 142 51.06 -18.34 2.53
N ALA A 143 50.40 -18.60 1.41
CA ALA A 143 50.66 -19.64 0.40
C ALA A 143 49.84 -19.15 -0.82
N ASP A 144 50.33 -18.97 -2.04
CA ASP A 144 51.28 -19.75 -2.81
C ASP A 144 51.63 -18.97 -4.10
N ALA A 145 52.86 -19.14 -4.61
CA ALA A 145 53.33 -19.02 -6.00
C ALA A 145 53.08 -17.75 -6.87
N ALA A 146 54.18 -17.06 -7.24
CA ALA A 146 54.70 -16.98 -8.63
C ALA A 146 55.66 -15.79 -8.85
N SER A 147 56.87 -16.13 -9.34
CA SER A 147 57.85 -15.36 -10.13
C SER A 147 58.31 -13.97 -9.70
#